data_AF-A0A2V6Y8W9-F1
#
_entry.id   AF-A0A2V6Y8W9-F1
#
_cell.length_a   1.000
_cell.length_b   1.000
_cell.length_c   1.000
_cell.angle_alpha   90.00
_cell.angle_beta   90.00
_cell.angle_gamma   90.00
#
_symmetry.space_group_name_H-M   'P 1'
#
loop_
_entity.id
_entity.type
_entity.pdbx_description
1 polymer ?
#
loop_
_entity_poly.entity_id
_entity_poly.type
_entity_poly.pdbx_seq_one_letter_code
_entity_poly.pdbx_strand_id
1 'polypeptide(L)' 'TRRMPDLAGKTLRQALGALEPLRVEVRLAGQGRVVRQVPGPGEPLESGAVARLTLTHAAGAR' A
#
# COMPACT_ATOMS: atom_id res chain seq x y z
N THR A 1 13.17 12.65 4.92
CA THR A 1 12.28 12.42 3.76
C THR A 1 11.24 11.38 4.14
N ARG A 2 9.98 11.53 3.70
CA ARG A 2 8.96 10.49 3.89
C ARG A 2 9.33 9.28 3.04
N ARG A 3 9.11 8.09 3.60
CA ARG A 3 9.48 6.80 3.00
C ARG A 3 8.25 5.93 2.94
N MET A 4 8.13 5.14 1.89
CA MET A 4 7.02 4.22 1.74
C MET A 4 7.11 3.09 2.78
N PRO A 5 6.07 2.85 3.60
CA PRO A 5 6.05 1.75 4.54
C PRO A 5 5.91 0.40 3.82
N ASP A 6 6.31 -0.69 4.46
CA ASP A 6 5.96 -2.03 3.99
C ASP A 6 4.50 -2.35 4.30
N LEU A 7 3.72 -2.56 3.24
CA LEU A 7 2.29 -2.85 3.27
C LEU A 7 1.99 -4.30 2.90
N ALA A 8 2.98 -5.12 2.56
CA ALA A 8 2.75 -6.50 2.13
C ALA A 8 1.94 -7.29 3.17
N GLY A 9 0.94 -8.04 2.69
CA GLY A 9 0.05 -8.84 3.53
C GLY A 9 -0.98 -8.06 4.34
N LYS A 10 -0.91 -6.72 4.40
CA LYS A 10 -1.93 -5.90 5.09
C LYS A 10 -3.25 -5.95 4.33
N THR A 11 -4.35 -5.92 5.08
CA THR A 11 -5.68 -5.62 4.52
C THR A 11 -5.73 -4.18 4.01
N LEU A 12 -6.68 -3.86 3.12
CA LEU A 12 -6.87 -2.50 2.64
C LEU A 12 -6.99 -1.48 3.79
N ARG A 13 -7.78 -1.79 4.83
CA ARG A 13 -7.96 -0.92 5.99
C ARG A 13 -6.64 -0.63 6.72
N GLN A 14 -5.83 -1.66 6.95
CA GLN A 14 -4.53 -1.53 7.59
C GLN A 14 -3.54 -0.73 6.72
N ALA A 15 -3.59 -0.94 5.40
CA ALA A 15 -2.75 -0.21 4.46
C ALA A 15 -3.10 1.30 4.42
N LEU A 16 -4.39 1.63 4.36
CA LEU A 16 -4.85 3.02 4.37
C LEU A 16 -4.48 3.74 5.68
N GLY A 17 -4.63 3.07 6.83
CA GLY A 17 -4.21 3.64 8.11
C GLY A 17 -2.71 3.92 8.19
N ALA A 18 -1.87 3.10 7.55
CA ALA A 18 -0.43 3.34 7.47
C ALA A 18 -0.04 4.49 6.52
N LEU A 19 -0.88 4.77 5.50
CA LEU A 19 -0.63 5.81 4.50
C LEU A 19 -1.26 7.17 4.85
N GLU A 20 -2.28 7.20 5.72
CA GLU A 20 -3.00 8.42 6.11
C GLU A 20 -2.08 9.54 6.64
N PRO A 21 -1.13 9.29 7.56
CA PRO A 21 -0.20 10.33 8.03
C PRO A 21 0.71 10.87 6.93
N LEU A 22 0.91 10.10 5.85
CA LEU A 22 1.80 10.46 4.75
C LEU A 22 1.12 11.37 3.73
N ARG A 23 -0.21 11.52 3.78
CA ARG A 23 -1.02 12.38 2.89
C ARG A 23 -0.72 12.12 1.40
N VAL A 24 -0.66 10.85 1.01
CA VAL A 24 -0.45 10.40 -0.37
C VAL A 24 -1.77 10.01 -1.02
N GLU A 25 -1.90 10.24 -2.33
CA GLU A 25 -3.03 9.70 -3.09
C GLU A 25 -2.86 8.19 -3.19
N VAL A 26 -3.94 7.43 -2.99
CA VAL A 26 -3.90 5.96 -3.09
C VAL A 26 -4.73 5.49 -4.27
N ARG A 27 -4.12 4.70 -5.15
CA ARG A 27 -4.79 4.01 -6.26
C ARG A 27 -4.76 2.51 -6.03
N LEU A 28 -5.91 1.88 -6.18
CA LEU A 28 -6.12 0.47 -5.84
C LEU A 28 -6.41 -0.34 -7.10
N ALA A 29 -5.86 -1.55 -7.17
CA ALA A 29 -6.24 -2.57 -8.14
C ALA A 29 -6.49 -3.89 -7.40
N GLY A 30 -7.63 -4.54 -7.68
CA GLY A 30 -8.05 -5.79 -7.05
C GLY A 30 -8.60 -5.61 -5.64
N GLN A 31 -8.72 -6.72 -4.91
CA GLN A 31 -9.29 -6.76 -3.55
C GLN A 31 -8.56 -7.77 -2.66
N GLY A 32 -8.72 -7.69 -1.33
CA GLY A 32 -8.11 -8.63 -0.38
C GLY A 32 -6.92 -8.02 0.38
N ARG A 33 -5.75 -8.65 0.26
CA ARG A 33 -4.50 -8.22 0.92
C ARG A 33 -3.52 -7.66 -0.10
N VAL A 34 -2.73 -6.67 0.32
CA VAL A 34 -1.70 -6.05 -0.52
C VAL A 34 -0.62 -7.08 -0.85
N VAL A 35 -0.40 -7.31 -2.14
CA VAL A 35 0.69 -8.16 -2.66
C VAL A 35 1.73 -7.36 -3.42
N ARG A 36 1.40 -6.12 -3.78
CA ARG A 36 2.34 -5.21 -4.42
C ARG A 36 2.02 -3.77 -4.06
N GLN A 37 3.08 -2.98 -3.95
CA GLN A 37 3.01 -1.54 -3.75
C GLN A 37 4.02 -0.84 -4.66
N VAL A 38 3.68 0.37 -5.11
CA VAL A 38 4.58 1.29 -5.79
C VAL A 38 4.29 2.70 -5.23
N PRO A 39 5.27 3.44 -4.67
CA PRO A 39 6.67 3.05 -4.49
C PRO A 39 6.89 1.78 -3.65
N GLY A 40 8.06 1.16 -3.81
CA GLY A 40 8.49 -0.01 -3.03
C GLY A 40 8.78 0.35 -1.57
N PRO A 41 8.81 -0.62 -0.64
CA PRO A 41 9.16 -0.36 0.76
C PRO A 41 10.50 0.37 0.89
N GLY A 42 10.54 1.45 1.67
CA GLY A 42 11.73 2.29 1.85
C GLY A 42 12.03 3.26 0.69
N GLU A 43 11.30 3.22 -0.41
CA GLU A 43 11.46 4.20 -1.48
C GLU A 43 10.95 5.59 -1.02
N PRO A 44 11.50 6.69 -1.57
CA PRO A 44 11.04 8.04 -1.25
C PRO A 44 9.56 8.25 -1.61
N LEU A 45 8.83 8.96 -0.75
CA LEU A 45 7.52 9.53 -1.05
C LEU A 45 7.65 11.05 -1.15
N GLU A 46 7.60 11.56 -2.36
CA GLU A 46 7.56 13.00 -2.61
C GLU A 46 6.20 13.60 -2.22
N SER A 47 6.16 14.91 -2.02
CA SER A 47 4.88 15.60 -1.78
C SER A 47 3.97 15.45 -3.01
N GLY A 48 2.74 14.99 -2.79
CA GLY A 48 1.80 14.69 -3.88
C GLY A 48 2.05 13.35 -4.56
N ALA A 49 2.90 12.48 -4.01
CA ALA A 49 3.11 11.15 -4.55
C ALA A 49 1.81 10.32 -4.57
N VAL A 50 1.71 9.46 -5.59
CA VAL A 50 0.62 8.50 -5.76
C VAL A 50 1.14 7.11 -5.39
N ALA A 51 0.58 6.51 -4.34
CA ALA A 51 0.81 5.13 -3.96
C ALA A 51 -0.15 4.21 -4.72
N ARG A 52 0.37 3.33 -5.57
CA ARG A 52 -0.40 2.27 -6.24
C ARG A 52 -0.29 0.97 -5.47
N LEU A 53 -1.42 0.41 -5.05
CA LEU A 53 -1.50 -0.87 -4.37
C LEU A 53 -2.21 -1.90 -5.26
N THR A 54 -1.63 -3.08 -5.37
CA THR A 54 -2.29 -4.26 -5.95
C THR A 54 -2.67 -5.21 -4.82
N LEU A 55 -3.95 -5.58 -4.79
CA LEU A 55 -4.51 -6.48 -3.81
C LEU A 55 -5.00 -7.75 -4.51
N THR A 56 -4.80 -8.88 -3.85
CA THR A 56 -5.43 -10.14 -4.23
C THR A 56 -6.03 -10.78 -3.00
N HIS A 57 -7.07 -11.59 -3.20
CA HIS A 57 -7.46 -12.54 -2.20
C HIS A 57 -6.26 -13.42 -1.92
N ALA A 58 -5.92 -13.57 -0.64
CA ALA A 58 -5.06 -14.67 -0.25
C ALA A 58 -5.78 -15.93 -0.73
N ALA A 59 -5.18 -16.66 -1.66
CA ALA A 59 -5.64 -18.00 -1.99
C ALA A 59 -5.79 -18.71 -0.64
N GLY A 60 -7.02 -19.08 -0.31
CA GLY A 60 -7.37 -19.50 1.04
C GLY A 60 -6.34 -20.49 1.55
N ALA A 61 -5.74 -20.19 2.70
CA ALA A 61 -5.17 -21.22 3.53
C ALA A 61 -6.32 -22.21 3.79
N ARG A 62 -6.32 -23.30 3.02
CA ARG A 62 -7.08 -24.51 3.31
C ARG A 62 -6.26 -25.34 4.28
#